data_AF-A0A1H7YNX9-F1
#
_entry.id   AF-A0A1H7YNX9-F1
#
_cell.length_a   1.000
_cell.length_b   1.000
_cell.length_c   1.000
_cell.angle_alpha   90.00
_cell.angle_beta   90.00
_cell.angle_gamma   90.00
#
_symmetry.space_group_name_H-M   'P 1'
#
loop_
_entity.id
_entity.type
_entity.pdbx_description
1 polymer ?
#
loop_
_entity_poly.entity_id
_entity_poly.type
_entity_poly.pdbx_seq_one_letter_code
_entity_poly.pdbx_strand_id
1 'polypeptide(L)'
;MFFVLLIAVTVQAQPKYERKDFSFKTTKVKNADGDISEVKLGTYAGGKLVKEYTYELSVPISEDLAEHVGTVSEEDLNFDGYPDVDIYLGYYGGFSNNTEHDGLLWNQQQHCFVQAEGYHGIGEPQPDPERKCIYTVLSNGPDKRVTSYYRWVGNELQLYLENTWRMDDEDVVDFSGMLNLPIQCYTAKLDGRIPIIIVLQRNADDTVAGYIYYPRAKNPAPIMVVGGYTLYNGVGIYGLDEYQPDGKVSGFISLQHQVVNGWDDKVEGTWTNPKTDKEMKITDVTFSHECPKWFTKSLLTPEDPGNIGREYSFQQWRSGYDEYLGGHISFRAVGKNKVYFECSNIVRNLAEGRSDEGRPAVLKGNMFEYRDVNECGYGFRAKFYPKFVVLKTITDNESLDCFGAFSSFDGIYIKVKQ
;
A
#
# COMPACT_ATOMS: atom_id res chain seq x y z
N MET A 1 17.11 -41.32 32.92
CA MET A 1 17.30 -40.01 33.57
C MET A 1 16.15 -39.13 33.11
N PHE A 2 15.10 -38.99 33.93
CA PHE A 2 13.89 -38.25 33.58
C PHE A 2 14.07 -36.78 33.95
N PHE A 3 14.03 -35.88 32.96
CA PHE A 3 13.96 -34.45 33.20
C PHE A 3 12.52 -34.09 33.55
N VAL A 4 12.28 -33.74 34.81
CA VAL A 4 11.02 -33.14 35.26
C VAL A 4 11.10 -31.65 34.94
N LEU A 5 10.36 -31.22 33.92
CA LEU A 5 10.19 -29.81 33.58
C LEU A 5 9.22 -29.18 34.59
N LEU A 6 9.74 -28.47 35.58
CA LEU A 6 8.91 -27.63 36.46
C LEU A 6 8.50 -26.37 35.68
N ILE A 7 7.25 -26.35 35.19
CA ILE A 7 6.63 -25.12 34.70
C ILE A 7 6.12 -24.37 35.93
N ALA A 8 6.87 -23.36 36.36
CA ALA A 8 6.39 -22.41 37.37
C ALA A 8 5.30 -21.54 36.72
N VAL A 9 4.04 -21.88 36.97
CA VAL A 9 2.90 -21.03 36.60
C VAL A 9 2.85 -19.89 37.62
N THR A 10 3.47 -18.76 37.29
CA THR A 10 3.23 -17.51 38.00
C THR A 10 1.78 -17.12 37.79
N VAL A 11 0.97 -17.27 38.84
CA VAL A 11 -0.41 -16.76 38.87
C VAL A 11 -0.32 -15.25 38.81
N GLN A 12 -0.46 -14.69 37.60
CA GLN A 12 -0.55 -13.26 37.40
C GLN A 12 -1.85 -12.81 38.07
N ALA A 13 -1.74 -11.97 39.10
CA ALA A 13 -2.92 -11.44 39.79
C ALA A 13 -3.86 -10.82 38.75
N GLN A 14 -5.15 -11.15 38.83
CA GLN A 14 -6.15 -10.59 37.94
C GLN A 14 -6.03 -9.07 37.96
N PRO A 15 -5.95 -8.43 36.78
CA PRO A 15 -5.77 -6.99 36.70
C PRO A 15 -6.95 -6.29 37.35
N LYS A 16 -6.64 -5.24 38.11
CA LYS A 16 -7.61 -4.57 38.98
C LYS A 16 -8.66 -3.77 38.19
N TYR A 17 -8.37 -3.40 36.95
CA TYR A 17 -9.18 -2.52 36.11
C TYR A 17 -9.10 -2.93 34.62
N GLU A 18 -10.20 -2.76 33.89
CA GLU A 18 -10.29 -2.85 32.43
C GLU A 18 -10.37 -1.45 31.80
N ARG A 19 -10.13 -1.33 30.49
CA ARG A 19 -10.17 -0.04 29.76
C ARG A 19 -11.44 0.77 30.03
N LYS A 20 -12.60 0.10 30.05
CA LYS A 20 -13.92 0.72 30.27
C LYS A 20 -14.11 1.30 31.67
N ASP A 21 -13.26 0.94 32.63
CA ASP A 21 -13.33 1.43 34.01
C ASP A 21 -12.67 2.80 34.19
N PHE A 22 -11.93 3.26 33.16
CA PHE A 22 -11.21 4.52 33.18
C PHE A 22 -12.06 5.69 32.67
N SER A 23 -11.80 6.86 33.24
CA SER A 23 -12.36 8.15 32.83
C SER A 23 -11.29 9.24 32.97
N PHE A 24 -11.51 10.37 32.31
CA PHE A 24 -10.52 11.43 32.17
C PHE A 24 -11.05 12.76 32.69
N LYS A 25 -10.19 13.52 33.34
CA LYS A 25 -10.47 14.91 33.72
C LYS A 25 -9.26 15.76 33.46
N THR A 26 -9.46 16.94 32.89
CA THR A 26 -8.39 17.89 32.62
C THR A 26 -8.45 19.08 33.56
N THR A 27 -7.29 19.62 33.91
CA THR A 27 -7.13 20.87 34.68
C THR A 27 -6.20 21.79 33.92
N LYS A 28 -6.60 23.04 33.75
CA LYS A 28 -5.83 24.10 33.07
C LYS A 28 -5.03 24.87 34.12
N VAL A 29 -3.72 25.00 33.93
CA VAL A 29 -2.84 25.79 34.81
C VAL A 29 -2.48 27.09 34.10
N LYS A 30 -2.67 28.21 34.79
CA LYS A 30 -2.39 29.55 34.27
C LYS A 30 -1.03 30.04 34.74
N ASN A 31 -0.33 30.76 33.88
CA ASN A 31 0.89 31.49 34.22
C ASN A 31 0.59 32.83 34.92
N ALA A 32 1.61 33.64 35.16
CA ALA A 32 1.47 34.94 35.84
C ALA A 32 0.64 35.96 35.06
N ASP A 33 0.56 35.82 33.74
CA ASP A 33 -0.19 36.71 32.83
C ASP A 33 -1.67 36.29 32.69
N GLY A 34 -2.04 35.14 33.28
CA GLY A 34 -3.40 34.59 33.22
C GLY A 34 -3.63 33.67 32.01
N ASP A 35 -2.63 33.49 31.15
CA ASP A 35 -2.69 32.57 30.02
C ASP A 35 -2.49 31.13 30.50
N ILE A 36 -3.15 30.18 29.85
CA ILE A 36 -2.94 28.76 30.12
C ILE A 36 -1.56 28.37 29.58
N SER A 37 -0.71 27.83 30.44
CA SER A 37 0.63 27.36 30.10
C SER A 37 0.79 25.86 30.25
N GLU A 38 -0.08 25.21 31.01
CA GLU A 38 -0.07 23.75 31.18
C GLU A 38 -1.48 23.17 31.19
N VAL A 39 -1.59 21.94 30.72
CA VAL A 39 -2.78 21.09 30.86
C VAL A 39 -2.39 19.84 31.63
N LYS A 40 -3.15 19.52 32.68
CA LYS A 40 -3.00 18.29 33.44
C LYS A 40 -4.13 17.33 33.12
N LEU A 41 -3.81 16.09 32.76
CA LEU A 41 -4.77 15.03 32.47
C LEU A 41 -4.71 13.98 33.58
N GLY A 42 -5.78 13.89 34.38
CA GLY A 42 -5.96 12.84 35.36
C GLY A 42 -6.71 11.64 34.77
N THR A 43 -6.17 10.44 34.97
CA THR A 43 -6.83 9.16 34.67
C THR A 43 -7.46 8.60 35.94
N TYR A 44 -8.75 8.25 35.90
CA TYR A 44 -9.51 7.84 37.08
C TYR A 44 -10.17 6.47 36.85
N ALA A 45 -10.02 5.56 37.82
CA ALA A 45 -10.69 4.27 37.83
C ALA A 45 -11.57 4.12 39.08
N GLY A 46 -12.86 3.86 38.90
CA GLY A 46 -13.83 3.83 40.02
C GLY A 46 -13.86 5.15 40.81
N GLY A 47 -13.66 6.28 40.13
CA GLY A 47 -13.64 7.63 40.71
C GLY A 47 -12.35 8.00 41.48
N LYS A 48 -11.36 7.10 41.56
CA LYS A 48 -10.05 7.38 42.20
C LYS A 48 -9.02 7.73 41.13
N LEU A 49 -8.24 8.78 41.39
CA LEU A 49 -7.11 9.15 40.54
C LEU A 49 -6.09 7.99 40.55
N VAL A 50 -5.74 7.50 39.36
CA VAL A 50 -4.76 6.44 39.14
C VAL A 50 -3.42 7.05 38.77
N LYS A 51 -3.40 7.97 37.79
CA LYS A 51 -2.21 8.65 37.31
C LYS A 51 -2.56 10.01 36.73
N GLU A 52 -1.66 10.98 36.89
CA GLU A 52 -1.75 12.33 36.30
C GLU A 52 -0.61 12.50 35.29
N TYR A 53 -0.91 13.16 34.18
CA TYR A 53 0.01 13.56 33.12
C TYR A 53 -0.01 15.08 33.02
N THR A 54 1.15 15.70 32.79
CA THR A 54 1.28 17.15 32.65
C THR A 54 1.86 17.46 31.28
N TYR A 55 1.19 18.35 30.55
CA TYR A 55 1.58 18.81 29.23
C TYR A 55 1.84 20.31 29.29
N GLU A 56 3.04 20.73 28.96
CA GLU A 56 3.38 22.14 28.77
C GLU A 56 2.92 22.57 27.38
N LEU A 57 2.28 23.73 27.27
CA LEU A 57 1.83 24.24 25.98
C LEU A 57 2.98 24.94 25.26
N SER A 58 3.18 24.62 23.98
CA SER A 58 4.20 25.27 23.15
C SER A 58 4.00 26.78 23.05
N VAL A 59 2.74 27.23 23.05
CA VAL A 59 2.34 28.63 23.07
C VAL A 59 1.29 28.83 24.16
N PRO A 60 1.50 29.70 25.17
CA PRO A 60 0.46 30.03 26.14
C PRO A 60 -0.78 30.60 25.47
N ILE A 61 -1.96 30.19 25.93
CA ILE A 61 -3.24 30.55 25.30
C ILE A 61 -4.08 31.36 26.27
N SER A 62 -4.51 32.54 25.83
CA SER A 62 -5.42 33.37 26.62
C SER A 62 -6.73 32.63 26.87
N GLU A 63 -7.33 32.86 28.03
CA GLU A 63 -8.54 32.13 28.45
C GLU A 63 -9.70 32.25 27.43
N ASP A 64 -9.82 33.40 26.79
CA ASP A 64 -10.85 33.67 25.77
C ASP A 64 -10.68 32.83 24.48
N LEU A 65 -9.48 32.29 24.23
CA LEU A 65 -9.16 31.44 23.07
C LEU A 65 -9.01 29.96 23.45
N ALA A 66 -9.17 29.63 24.73
CA ALA A 66 -8.86 28.33 25.29
C ALA A 66 -10.06 27.38 25.42
N GLU A 67 -11.15 27.63 24.69
CA GLU A 67 -12.39 26.86 24.79
C GLU A 67 -12.13 25.35 24.66
N HIS A 68 -11.31 24.97 23.69
CA HIS A 68 -11.00 23.57 23.38
C HIS A 68 -9.72 23.04 24.03
N VAL A 69 -8.87 23.89 24.60
CA VAL A 69 -7.63 23.43 25.27
C VAL A 69 -7.96 22.41 26.36
N GLY A 70 -7.28 21.26 26.33
CA GLY A 70 -7.51 20.15 27.26
C GLY A 70 -8.79 19.37 27.03
N THR A 71 -9.46 19.50 25.87
CA THR A 71 -10.49 18.53 25.49
C THR A 71 -9.85 17.18 25.18
N VAL A 72 -10.52 16.12 25.61
CA VAL A 72 -10.10 14.74 25.41
C VAL A 72 -11.06 14.07 24.44
N SER A 73 -10.51 13.38 23.45
CA SER A 73 -11.22 12.42 22.61
C SER A 73 -10.73 11.00 22.94
N GLU A 74 -11.60 10.01 22.76
CA GLU A 74 -11.28 8.59 22.96
C GLU A 74 -11.43 7.84 21.63
N GLU A 75 -10.33 7.70 20.90
CA GLU A 75 -10.25 7.04 19.59
C GLU A 75 -9.21 5.92 19.64
N ASP A 76 -9.32 4.89 18.80
CA ASP A 76 -8.31 3.82 18.70
C ASP A 76 -7.13 4.33 17.83
N LEU A 77 -6.11 4.89 18.49
CA LEU A 77 -4.99 5.58 17.84
C LEU A 77 -3.98 4.59 17.26
N ASN A 78 -3.82 3.41 17.87
CA ASN A 78 -2.87 2.37 17.44
C ASN A 78 -3.51 1.21 16.67
N PHE A 79 -4.83 1.24 16.46
CA PHE A 79 -5.61 0.28 15.69
C PHE A 79 -5.61 -1.14 16.31
N ASP A 80 -5.51 -1.23 17.64
CA ASP A 80 -5.50 -2.48 18.40
C ASP A 80 -6.89 -2.94 18.88
N GLY A 81 -7.92 -2.13 18.62
CA GLY A 81 -9.31 -2.39 18.98
C GLY A 81 -9.72 -1.85 20.34
N TYR A 82 -8.83 -1.19 21.07
CA TYR A 82 -9.14 -0.50 22.33
C TYR A 82 -9.10 1.03 22.14
N PRO A 83 -10.04 1.77 22.73
CA PRO A 83 -9.96 3.23 22.68
C PRO A 83 -8.72 3.73 23.42
N ASP A 84 -7.98 4.64 22.81
CA ASP A 84 -6.88 5.38 23.41
C ASP A 84 -7.37 6.76 23.88
N VAL A 85 -6.46 7.69 24.11
CA VAL A 85 -6.76 9.07 24.50
C VAL A 85 -5.97 10.00 23.59
N ASP A 86 -6.67 10.90 22.91
CA ASP A 86 -6.08 12.07 22.25
C ASP A 86 -6.48 13.33 23.03
N ILE A 87 -5.50 14.21 23.30
CA ILE A 87 -5.70 15.45 24.04
C ILE A 87 -5.28 16.65 23.19
N TYR A 88 -6.22 17.58 23.03
CA TYR A 88 -5.99 18.83 22.32
C TYR A 88 -5.22 19.81 23.23
N LEU A 89 -4.04 20.24 22.80
CA LEU A 89 -3.15 21.13 23.55
C LEU A 89 -3.18 22.58 23.04
N GLY A 90 -3.92 22.88 21.98
CA GLY A 90 -4.07 24.25 21.48
C GLY A 90 -3.36 24.45 20.16
N TYR A 91 -2.71 25.60 19.96
CA TYR A 91 -2.09 25.94 18.68
C TYR A 91 -0.59 25.70 18.69
N TYR A 92 -0.14 25.00 17.64
CA TYR A 92 1.26 24.87 17.28
C TYR A 92 1.56 25.99 16.27
N GLY A 93 2.31 27.02 16.68
CA GLY A 93 2.52 28.24 15.88
C GLY A 93 2.88 27.99 14.40
N GLY A 94 2.44 28.86 13.49
CA GLY A 94 2.64 28.70 12.05
C GLY A 94 1.74 29.58 11.19
N PHE A 95 1.82 29.45 9.86
CA PHE A 95 1.01 30.19 8.89
C PHE A 95 -0.45 29.71 8.78
N SER A 96 -0.76 28.57 9.38
CA SER A 96 -2.10 28.05 9.54
C SER A 96 -2.28 27.69 11.00
N ASN A 97 -3.52 27.83 11.50
CA ASN A 97 -3.98 27.53 12.85
C ASN A 97 -3.83 26.04 13.24
N ASN A 98 -2.66 25.46 13.00
CA ASN A 98 -2.36 24.06 13.24
C ASN A 98 -2.50 23.82 14.73
N THR A 99 -3.16 22.72 15.07
CA THR A 99 -3.44 22.39 16.45
C THR A 99 -2.44 21.38 16.97
N GLU A 100 -1.96 21.58 18.19
CA GLU A 100 -1.07 20.66 18.89
C GLU A 100 -1.90 19.62 19.63
N HIS A 101 -1.48 18.36 19.52
CA HIS A 101 -2.11 17.23 20.19
C HIS A 101 -1.04 16.37 20.86
N ASP A 102 -1.48 15.59 21.85
CA ASP A 102 -0.70 14.52 22.45
C ASP A 102 -1.61 13.32 22.72
N GLY A 103 -1.04 12.16 23.04
CA GLY A 103 -1.80 10.92 23.17
C GLY A 103 -1.33 9.99 24.28
N LEU A 104 -2.26 9.16 24.76
CA LEU A 104 -1.96 8.03 25.64
C LEU A 104 -2.55 6.75 25.04
N LEU A 105 -1.74 5.71 24.91
CA LEU A 105 -2.16 4.40 24.43
C LEU A 105 -2.60 3.51 25.59
N TRP A 106 -3.67 2.76 25.40
CA TRP A 106 -4.09 1.70 26.32
C TRP A 106 -3.22 0.46 26.15
N ASN A 107 -2.44 0.11 27.16
CA ASN A 107 -1.68 -1.13 27.18
C ASN A 107 -2.52 -2.26 27.78
N GLN A 108 -3.11 -3.09 26.92
CA GLN A 108 -3.96 -4.22 27.35
C GLN A 108 -3.21 -5.26 28.21
N GLN A 109 -1.90 -5.42 28.07
CA GLN A 109 -1.13 -6.37 28.88
C GLN A 109 -0.85 -5.84 30.30
N GLN A 110 -0.62 -4.52 30.40
CA GLN A 110 -0.30 -3.85 31.66
C GLN A 110 -1.52 -3.26 32.37
N HIS A 111 -2.66 -3.19 31.70
CA HIS A 111 -3.90 -2.58 32.18
C HIS A 111 -3.71 -1.13 32.64
N CYS A 112 -2.98 -0.35 31.84
CA CYS A 112 -2.68 1.04 32.12
C CYS A 112 -2.49 1.85 30.83
N PHE A 113 -2.54 3.17 30.97
CA PHE A 113 -2.16 4.09 29.89
C PHE A 113 -0.65 4.32 29.88
N VAL A 114 -0.08 4.36 28.68
CA VAL A 114 1.32 4.71 28.41
C VAL A 114 1.37 5.89 27.44
N GLN A 115 2.47 6.65 27.46
CA GLN A 115 2.63 7.77 26.51
C GLN A 115 2.66 7.23 25.07
N ALA A 116 1.99 7.94 24.16
CA ALA A 116 2.05 7.67 22.73
C ALA A 116 3.36 8.25 22.15
N GLU A 117 4.46 7.49 22.23
CA GLU A 117 5.77 7.93 21.73
C GLU A 117 5.69 8.31 20.24
N GLY A 118 6.21 9.48 19.88
CA GLY A 118 6.15 10.02 18.51
C GLY A 118 4.83 10.68 18.10
N TYR A 119 3.79 10.63 18.94
CA TYR A 119 2.51 11.31 18.68
C TYR A 119 2.56 12.81 19.00
N HIS A 120 3.31 13.17 20.04
CA HIS A 120 3.50 14.56 20.45
C HIS A 120 4.07 15.42 19.30
N GLY A 121 3.45 16.57 19.06
CA GLY A 121 3.88 17.52 18.03
C GLY A 121 3.38 17.21 16.61
N ILE A 122 2.58 16.14 16.43
CA ILE A 122 1.84 15.95 15.18
C ILE A 122 0.68 16.95 15.18
N GLY A 123 0.71 17.88 14.23
CA GLY A 123 -0.36 18.86 14.06
C GLY A 123 -1.62 18.21 13.49
N GLU A 124 -2.80 18.53 14.00
CA GLU A 124 -4.11 18.06 13.48
C GLU A 124 -4.14 16.56 13.10
N PRO A 125 -3.82 15.63 14.02
CA PRO A 125 -3.78 14.21 13.71
C PRO A 125 -5.19 13.68 13.37
N GLN A 126 -5.29 12.89 12.30
CA GLN A 126 -6.52 12.25 11.85
C GLN A 126 -6.29 10.74 11.73
N PRO A 127 -6.87 9.91 12.62
CA PRO A 127 -6.79 8.46 12.50
C PRO A 127 -7.55 7.94 11.28
N ASP A 128 -6.91 7.08 10.50
CA ASP A 128 -7.51 6.35 9.37
C ASP A 128 -7.55 4.86 9.72
N PRO A 129 -8.66 4.35 10.29
CA PRO A 129 -8.75 2.97 10.75
C PRO A 129 -8.73 1.94 9.61
N GLU A 130 -9.16 2.34 8.40
CA GLU A 130 -9.11 1.47 7.22
C GLU A 130 -7.66 1.26 6.78
N ARG A 131 -6.85 2.33 6.79
CA ARG A 131 -5.44 2.28 6.37
C ARG A 131 -4.45 2.02 7.50
N LYS A 132 -4.93 1.97 8.74
CA LYS A 132 -4.12 1.83 9.98
C LYS A 132 -2.95 2.81 10.01
N CYS A 133 -3.24 4.08 9.78
CA CYS A 133 -2.28 5.17 9.88
C CYS A 133 -2.92 6.41 10.48
N ILE A 134 -2.10 7.31 11.00
CA ILE A 134 -2.52 8.66 11.36
C ILE A 134 -2.03 9.57 10.24
N TYR A 135 -2.83 10.52 9.79
CA TYR A 135 -2.38 11.51 8.81
C TYR A 135 -2.71 12.93 9.25
N THR A 136 -2.03 13.89 8.64
CA THR A 136 -2.24 15.31 8.86
C THR A 136 -2.19 16.05 7.53
N VAL A 137 -2.89 17.18 7.44
CA VAL A 137 -2.86 18.09 6.29
C VAL A 137 -2.61 19.50 6.79
N LEU A 138 -1.35 19.91 6.85
CA LEU A 138 -0.96 21.21 7.39
C LEU A 138 -0.64 22.21 6.27
N SER A 139 -0.77 23.51 6.54
CA SER A 139 -0.26 24.53 5.61
C SER A 139 1.24 24.74 5.80
N ASN A 140 1.95 24.88 4.69
CA ASN A 140 3.39 25.18 4.65
C ASN A 140 3.65 26.45 3.82
N GLY A 141 2.90 27.50 4.16
CA GLY A 141 2.85 28.77 3.42
C GLY A 141 1.47 29.06 2.82
N PRO A 142 1.32 30.22 2.14
CA PRO A 142 0.03 30.71 1.66
C PRO A 142 -0.61 29.79 0.61
N ASP A 143 0.21 29.18 -0.24
CA ASP A 143 -0.19 28.39 -1.42
C ASP A 143 0.20 26.92 -1.31
N LYS A 144 0.73 26.46 -0.18
CA LYS A 144 1.27 25.10 0.00
C LYS A 144 0.59 24.35 1.12
N ARG A 145 0.38 23.07 0.89
CA ARG A 145 -0.09 22.10 1.87
C ARG A 145 0.88 20.94 1.93
N VAL A 146 1.04 20.39 3.12
CA VAL A 146 1.85 19.21 3.39
C VAL A 146 0.92 18.17 3.98
N THR A 147 0.86 17.02 3.34
CA THR A 147 0.17 15.86 3.88
C THR A 147 1.22 14.87 4.38
N SER A 148 1.20 14.59 5.67
CA SER A 148 2.11 13.64 6.31
C SER A 148 1.31 12.46 6.85
N TYR A 149 1.82 11.26 6.66
CA TYR A 149 1.25 10.00 7.12
C TYR A 149 2.22 9.35 8.09
N TYR A 150 1.69 8.80 9.17
CA TYR A 150 2.44 8.19 10.25
C TYR A 150 1.92 6.78 10.53
N ARG A 151 2.81 5.87 10.90
CA ARG A 151 2.47 4.49 11.27
C ARG A 151 3.22 4.06 12.53
N TRP A 152 2.56 3.22 13.32
CA TRP A 152 3.17 2.61 14.49
C TRP A 152 4.20 1.58 14.08
N VAL A 153 5.44 1.75 14.57
CA VAL A 153 6.54 0.78 14.46
C VAL A 153 6.87 0.33 15.88
N GLY A 154 6.38 -0.85 16.26
CA GLY A 154 6.33 -1.24 17.66
C GLY A 154 5.40 -0.30 18.46
N ASN A 155 5.96 0.42 19.43
CA ASN A 155 5.22 1.35 20.31
C ASN A 155 5.50 2.82 19.99
N GLU A 156 6.18 3.11 18.88
CA GLU A 156 6.53 4.47 18.47
C GLU A 156 5.84 4.81 17.14
N LEU A 157 5.24 5.99 17.06
CA LEU A 157 4.64 6.51 15.85
C LEU A 157 5.71 7.19 15.00
N GLN A 158 5.90 6.72 13.77
CA GLN A 158 6.96 7.20 12.88
C GLN A 158 6.38 7.75 11.58
N LEU A 159 7.00 8.80 11.04
CA LEU A 159 6.67 9.36 9.74
C LEU A 159 6.90 8.30 8.65
N TYR A 160 5.84 7.95 7.95
CA TYR A 160 5.82 6.94 6.89
C TYR A 160 5.92 7.57 5.50
N LEU A 161 5.20 8.67 5.27
CA LEU A 161 5.17 9.37 3.99
C LEU A 161 4.88 10.85 4.20
N GLU A 162 5.55 11.71 3.44
CA GLU A 162 5.22 13.14 3.39
C GLU A 162 5.14 13.59 1.94
N ASN A 163 4.14 14.42 1.64
CA ASN A 163 3.98 15.03 0.34
C ASN A 163 3.63 16.52 0.47
N THR A 164 4.28 17.36 -0.32
CA THR A 164 3.98 18.79 -0.42
C THR A 164 3.32 19.08 -1.76
N TRP A 165 2.16 19.76 -1.73
CA TRP A 165 1.40 20.14 -2.92
C TRP A 165 0.97 21.61 -2.85
N ARG A 166 0.68 22.22 -4.00
CA ARG A 166 0.19 23.62 -4.07
C ARG A 166 -1.32 23.67 -4.23
N MET A 167 -1.97 24.68 -3.65
CA MET A 167 -3.43 24.86 -3.76
C MET A 167 -3.88 25.15 -5.20
N ASP A 168 -2.98 25.69 -6.04
CA ASP A 168 -3.28 26.09 -7.42
C ASP A 168 -2.97 24.99 -8.44
N ASP A 169 -2.39 23.86 -8.00
CA ASP A 169 -2.21 22.71 -8.86
C ASP A 169 -3.60 22.08 -9.08
N GLU A 170 -4.25 22.35 -10.21
CA GLU A 170 -5.46 21.61 -10.66
C GLU A 170 -5.18 20.09 -10.74
N ASP A 171 -3.91 19.72 -10.83
CA ASP A 171 -3.36 18.38 -10.65
C ASP A 171 -2.89 18.17 -9.21
N VAL A 172 -3.76 18.34 -8.20
CA VAL A 172 -3.51 17.72 -6.89
C VAL A 172 -3.29 16.25 -7.19
N VAL A 173 -2.04 15.79 -7.12
CA VAL A 173 -1.72 14.37 -7.25
C VAL A 173 -2.39 13.73 -6.05
N ASP A 174 -3.60 13.23 -6.27
CA ASP A 174 -4.34 12.50 -5.27
C ASP A 174 -3.58 11.20 -4.99
N PHE A 175 -2.69 11.28 -4.01
CA PHE A 175 -1.94 10.13 -3.52
C PHE A 175 -2.85 9.16 -2.75
N SER A 176 -4.16 9.44 -2.55
CA SER A 176 -5.09 8.44 -1.99
C SER A 176 -5.04 7.14 -2.79
N GLY A 177 -4.88 7.23 -4.11
CA GLY A 177 -4.69 6.07 -4.99
C GLY A 177 -3.34 5.34 -4.82
N MET A 178 -2.30 6.04 -4.34
CA MET A 178 -1.00 5.44 -3.97
C MET A 178 -0.99 4.87 -2.54
N LEU A 179 -1.80 5.43 -1.64
CA LEU A 179 -1.92 5.05 -0.23
C LEU A 179 -2.78 3.81 0.00
N ASN A 180 -3.66 3.49 -0.95
CA ASN A 180 -4.52 2.32 -0.84
C ASN A 180 -3.78 0.99 -1.01
N LEU A 181 -2.56 0.98 -1.55
CA LEU A 181 -1.79 -0.24 -1.77
C LEU A 181 -0.44 -0.17 -1.03
N PRO A 182 -0.06 -1.21 -0.26
CA PRO A 182 1.23 -1.23 0.42
C PRO A 182 2.36 -1.13 -0.60
N ILE A 183 3.16 -0.07 -0.48
CA ILE A 183 4.39 0.10 -1.26
C ILE A 183 5.49 -0.72 -0.57
N GLN A 184 6.19 -1.53 -1.36
CA GLN A 184 7.31 -2.34 -0.91
C GLN A 184 8.56 -1.88 -1.64
N CYS A 185 9.53 -1.33 -0.93
CA CYS A 185 10.80 -0.90 -1.49
C CYS A 185 11.92 -1.83 -1.00
N TYR A 186 12.68 -2.39 -1.94
CA TYR A 186 13.80 -3.27 -1.67
C TYR A 186 15.06 -2.65 -2.27
N THR A 187 16.05 -2.33 -1.44
CA THR A 187 17.41 -2.07 -1.91
C THR A 187 18.21 -3.36 -1.81
N ALA A 188 18.85 -3.79 -2.90
CA ALA A 188 19.53 -5.07 -2.96
C ALA A 188 20.72 -5.05 -3.93
N LYS A 189 21.37 -6.21 -4.11
CA LYS A 189 22.38 -6.44 -5.14
C LYS A 189 22.14 -7.74 -5.89
N LEU A 190 22.36 -7.72 -7.20
CA LEU A 190 22.46 -8.93 -8.03
C LEU A 190 23.87 -9.53 -7.91
N ASP A 191 23.95 -10.79 -7.51
CA ASP A 191 25.17 -11.55 -7.21
C ASP A 191 26.16 -10.79 -6.31
N GLY A 192 25.63 -10.02 -5.34
CA GLY A 192 26.42 -9.17 -4.43
C GLY A 192 27.16 -8.00 -5.10
N ARG A 193 26.93 -7.75 -6.40
CA ARG A 193 27.75 -6.80 -7.20
C ARG A 193 26.96 -5.64 -7.77
N ILE A 194 25.84 -5.91 -8.43
CA ILE A 194 25.09 -4.90 -9.18
C ILE A 194 24.01 -4.35 -8.25
N PRO A 195 24.12 -3.11 -7.75
CA PRO A 195 23.08 -2.53 -6.89
C PRO A 195 21.79 -2.36 -7.69
N ILE A 196 20.67 -2.69 -7.06
CA ILE A 196 19.32 -2.52 -7.59
C ILE A 196 18.40 -1.95 -6.52
N ILE A 197 17.36 -1.25 -6.96
CA ILE A 197 16.22 -0.85 -6.12
C ILE A 197 14.95 -1.37 -6.79
N ILE A 198 14.13 -2.14 -6.08
CA ILE A 198 12.85 -2.65 -6.57
C ILE A 198 11.75 -1.98 -5.76
N VAL A 199 10.80 -1.32 -6.41
CA VAL A 199 9.65 -0.70 -5.76
C VAL A 199 8.40 -1.35 -6.34
N LEU A 200 7.59 -1.98 -5.49
CA LEU A 200 6.38 -2.71 -5.88
C LEU A 200 5.15 -2.14 -5.19
N GLN A 201 4.02 -2.26 -5.87
CA GLN A 201 2.69 -2.16 -5.28
C GLN A 201 1.94 -3.44 -5.61
N ARG A 202 1.18 -3.94 -4.65
CA ARG A 202 0.31 -5.11 -4.81
C ARG A 202 -1.15 -4.68 -4.75
N ASN A 203 -1.94 -5.13 -5.69
CA ASN A 203 -3.38 -4.93 -5.72
C ASN A 203 -4.14 -6.04 -4.98
N ALA A 204 -5.43 -5.82 -4.72
CA ALA A 204 -6.31 -6.82 -4.07
C ALA A 204 -6.55 -8.09 -4.92
N ASP A 205 -6.36 -8.01 -6.24
CA ASP A 205 -6.45 -9.15 -7.17
C ASP A 205 -5.10 -9.86 -7.40
N ASP A 206 -4.14 -9.63 -6.51
CA ASP A 206 -2.78 -10.17 -6.55
C ASP A 206 -1.94 -9.74 -7.76
N THR A 207 -2.42 -8.79 -8.57
CA THR A 207 -1.58 -8.11 -9.56
C THR A 207 -0.53 -7.29 -8.83
N VAL A 208 0.73 -7.43 -9.23
CA VAL A 208 1.85 -6.65 -8.72
C VAL A 208 2.42 -5.82 -9.86
N ALA A 209 2.65 -4.53 -9.62
CA ALA A 209 3.31 -3.65 -10.57
C ALA A 209 4.25 -2.69 -9.84
N GLY A 210 5.31 -2.29 -10.53
CA GLY A 210 6.33 -1.45 -9.94
C GLY A 210 7.46 -1.12 -10.89
N TYR A 211 8.63 -0.82 -10.33
CA TYR A 211 9.84 -0.61 -11.11
C TYR A 211 11.05 -1.27 -10.45
N ILE A 212 12.00 -1.69 -11.28
CA ILE A 212 13.38 -1.98 -10.90
C ILE A 212 14.29 -0.86 -11.43
N TYR A 213 15.24 -0.42 -10.61
CA TYR A 213 16.17 0.65 -10.92
C TYR A 213 17.61 0.21 -10.69
N TYR A 214 18.47 0.49 -11.68
CA TYR A 214 19.88 0.13 -11.68
C TYR A 214 20.74 1.40 -11.53
N PRO A 215 21.05 1.86 -10.31
CA PRO A 215 21.71 3.16 -10.07
C PRO A 215 23.08 3.32 -10.74
N ARG A 216 23.76 2.21 -11.07
CA ARG A 216 25.08 2.22 -11.72
C ARG A 216 25.04 1.90 -13.22
N ALA A 217 23.85 1.79 -13.82
CA ALA A 217 23.74 1.66 -15.27
C ALA A 217 24.25 2.92 -15.97
N LYS A 218 24.71 2.79 -17.22
CA LYS A 218 25.20 3.93 -18.02
C LYS A 218 24.17 5.05 -18.14
N ASN A 219 22.90 4.68 -18.30
CA ASN A 219 21.74 5.57 -18.36
C ASN A 219 20.70 5.05 -17.34
N PRO A 220 20.84 5.41 -16.06
CA PRO A 220 20.01 4.82 -15.02
C PRO A 220 18.59 5.38 -15.11
N ALA A 221 17.63 4.51 -15.42
CA ALA A 221 16.21 4.83 -15.50
C ALA A 221 15.39 3.69 -14.86
N PRO A 222 14.25 3.99 -14.21
CA PRO A 222 13.35 2.95 -13.73
C PRO A 222 12.82 2.12 -14.89
N ILE A 223 12.85 0.80 -14.75
CA ILE A 223 12.32 -0.16 -15.72
C ILE A 223 11.09 -0.79 -15.08
N MET A 224 9.97 -0.80 -15.82
CA MET A 224 8.72 -1.31 -15.28
C MET A 224 8.82 -2.81 -15.01
N VAL A 225 8.29 -3.24 -13.87
CA VAL A 225 8.09 -4.66 -13.54
C VAL A 225 6.62 -4.92 -13.27
N VAL A 226 6.08 -6.00 -13.82
CA VAL A 226 4.67 -6.37 -13.63
C VAL A 226 4.57 -7.88 -13.52
N GLY A 227 3.67 -8.38 -12.68
CA GLY A 227 3.48 -9.81 -12.48
C GLY A 227 2.40 -10.13 -11.46
N GLY A 228 2.57 -11.27 -10.80
CA GLY A 228 1.61 -11.80 -9.83
C GLY A 228 2.23 -12.04 -8.46
N TYR A 229 1.35 -12.06 -7.46
CA TYR A 229 1.64 -12.51 -6.10
C TYR A 229 0.95 -13.84 -5.81
N THR A 230 1.58 -14.69 -5.01
CA THR A 230 0.96 -15.91 -4.48
C THR A 230 1.45 -16.13 -3.06
N LEU A 231 0.55 -16.48 -2.14
CA LEU A 231 0.92 -16.85 -0.77
C LEU A 231 1.07 -18.38 -0.68
N TYR A 232 2.25 -18.86 -0.30
CA TYR A 232 2.51 -20.28 -0.11
C TYR A 232 3.14 -20.53 1.25
N ASN A 233 2.43 -21.27 2.12
CA ASN A 233 2.88 -21.57 3.49
C ASN A 233 3.33 -20.32 4.30
N GLY A 234 2.60 -19.21 4.15
CA GLY A 234 2.93 -17.95 4.83
C GLY A 234 4.08 -17.16 4.20
N VAL A 235 4.67 -17.65 3.10
CA VAL A 235 5.69 -16.94 2.31
C VAL A 235 5.02 -16.31 1.09
N GLY A 236 5.16 -15.00 0.94
CA GLY A 236 4.71 -14.28 -0.23
C GLY A 236 5.68 -14.49 -1.38
N ILE A 237 5.20 -15.00 -2.51
CA ILE A 237 5.98 -15.25 -3.72
C ILE A 237 5.56 -14.26 -4.79
N TYR A 238 6.50 -13.50 -5.30
CA TYR A 238 6.34 -12.58 -6.41
C TYR A 238 6.99 -13.19 -7.64
N GLY A 239 6.24 -13.29 -8.73
CA GLY A 239 6.78 -13.59 -10.06
C GLY A 239 6.53 -12.40 -10.96
N LEU A 240 7.59 -11.69 -11.35
CA LEU A 240 7.51 -10.44 -12.10
C LEU A 240 8.35 -10.51 -13.36
N ASP A 241 7.89 -9.84 -14.40
CA ASP A 241 8.63 -9.64 -15.64
C ASP A 241 9.08 -8.18 -15.72
N GLU A 242 10.35 -7.96 -16.09
CA GLU A 242 10.94 -6.66 -16.35
C GLU A 242 10.73 -6.30 -17.82
N TYR A 243 10.03 -5.20 -18.10
CA TYR A 243 9.61 -4.80 -19.44
C TYR A 243 10.36 -3.57 -19.94
N GLN A 244 10.90 -3.67 -21.15
CA GLN A 244 11.41 -2.55 -21.92
C GLN A 244 10.27 -1.70 -22.49
N PRO A 245 10.53 -0.44 -22.90
CA PRO A 245 9.51 0.43 -23.50
C PRO A 245 8.87 -0.13 -24.77
N ASP A 246 9.53 -1.06 -25.47
CA ASP A 246 9.00 -1.73 -26.66
C ASP A 246 8.19 -3.00 -26.36
N GLY A 247 7.94 -3.29 -25.07
CA GLY A 247 7.18 -4.45 -24.60
C GLY A 247 8.00 -5.74 -24.50
N LYS A 248 9.28 -5.74 -24.86
CA LYS A 248 10.14 -6.93 -24.68
C LYS A 248 10.48 -7.15 -23.22
N VAL A 249 10.50 -8.41 -22.81
CA VAL A 249 10.98 -8.79 -21.47
C VAL A 249 12.52 -8.77 -21.47
N SER A 250 13.10 -8.07 -20.50
CA SER A 250 14.56 -8.01 -20.29
C SER A 250 15.05 -8.79 -19.07
N GLY A 251 14.14 -9.22 -18.19
CA GLY A 251 14.46 -9.94 -16.96
C GLY A 251 13.23 -10.60 -16.35
N PHE A 252 13.41 -11.73 -15.67
CA PHE A 252 12.41 -12.30 -14.76
C PHE A 252 12.87 -12.11 -13.34
N ILE A 253 11.97 -11.71 -12.44
CA ILE A 253 12.26 -11.51 -11.03
C ILE A 253 11.37 -12.46 -10.23
N SER A 254 11.99 -13.32 -9.43
CA SER A 254 11.31 -14.10 -8.40
C SER A 254 11.73 -13.59 -7.03
N LEU A 255 10.79 -13.15 -6.21
CA LEU A 255 11.04 -12.74 -4.82
C LEU A 255 10.21 -13.61 -3.89
N GLN A 256 10.83 -14.09 -2.81
CA GLN A 256 10.17 -14.67 -1.67
C GLN A 256 10.28 -13.67 -0.52
N HIS A 257 9.14 -13.27 0.03
CA HIS A 257 9.03 -12.32 1.12
C HIS A 257 8.33 -13.01 2.29
N GLN A 258 9.06 -13.15 3.39
CA GLN A 258 8.55 -13.70 4.65
C GLN A 258 8.66 -12.65 5.75
N VAL A 259 7.55 -12.37 6.41
CA VAL A 259 7.55 -11.58 7.66
C VAL A 259 7.96 -12.50 8.80
N VAL A 260 9.10 -12.21 9.41
CA VAL A 260 9.68 -12.91 10.56
C VAL A 260 9.39 -12.09 11.82
N ASN A 261 8.77 -12.71 12.81
CA ASN A 261 8.42 -12.07 14.10
C ASN A 261 7.55 -10.80 13.99
N GLY A 262 6.78 -10.66 12.90
CA GLY A 262 5.85 -9.54 12.69
C GLY A 262 6.48 -8.23 12.19
N TRP A 263 7.81 -8.12 12.15
CA TRP A 263 8.51 -6.87 11.83
C TRP A 263 9.75 -7.04 10.95
N ASP A 264 10.42 -8.20 10.99
CA ASP A 264 11.64 -8.44 10.22
C ASP A 264 11.30 -9.07 8.87
N ASP A 265 11.55 -8.37 7.77
CA ASP A 265 11.32 -8.92 6.45
C ASP A 265 12.53 -9.71 5.95
N LYS A 266 12.36 -11.02 5.84
CA LYS A 266 13.31 -11.87 5.12
C LYS A 266 12.90 -11.90 3.65
N VAL A 267 13.76 -11.37 2.79
CA VAL A 267 13.55 -11.33 1.35
C VAL A 267 14.71 -12.02 0.64
N GLU A 268 14.39 -12.99 -0.21
CA GLU A 268 15.35 -13.67 -1.09
C GLU A 268 14.78 -13.79 -2.49
N GLY A 269 15.63 -13.90 -3.50
CA GLY A 269 15.13 -13.97 -4.86
C GLY A 269 16.18 -14.16 -5.93
N THR A 270 15.71 -14.19 -7.17
CA THR A 270 16.54 -14.30 -8.37
C THR A 270 16.07 -13.31 -9.43
N TRP A 271 17.03 -12.82 -10.21
CA TRP A 271 16.79 -12.20 -11.50
C TRP A 271 17.32 -13.12 -12.59
N THR A 272 16.54 -13.41 -13.62
CA THR A 272 16.92 -14.33 -14.70
C THR A 272 16.91 -13.62 -16.05
N ASN A 273 18.00 -13.74 -16.82
CA ASN A 273 18.06 -13.20 -18.16
C ASN A 273 17.22 -14.05 -19.11
N PRO A 274 16.20 -13.48 -19.77
CA PRO A 274 15.29 -14.22 -20.63
C PRO A 274 15.97 -14.86 -21.86
N LYS A 275 17.09 -14.31 -22.33
CA LYS A 275 17.77 -14.75 -23.56
C LYS A 275 18.86 -15.79 -23.32
N THR A 276 19.40 -15.84 -22.11
CA THR A 276 20.57 -16.68 -21.80
C THR A 276 20.35 -17.61 -20.64
N ASP A 277 19.15 -17.60 -20.03
CA ASP A 277 18.79 -18.29 -18.79
C ASP A 277 19.78 -18.07 -17.65
N LYS A 278 20.52 -16.96 -17.71
CA LYS A 278 21.51 -16.64 -16.69
C LYS A 278 20.78 -16.10 -15.47
N GLU A 279 20.83 -16.84 -14.38
CA GLU A 279 20.32 -16.41 -13.09
C GLU A 279 21.37 -15.61 -12.32
N MET A 280 20.91 -14.58 -11.61
CA MET A 280 21.66 -13.81 -10.64
C MET A 280 20.86 -13.76 -9.34
N LYS A 281 21.50 -14.04 -8.20
CA LYS A 281 20.83 -14.01 -6.89
C LYS A 281 20.60 -12.58 -6.44
N ILE A 282 19.43 -12.31 -5.90
CA ILE A 282 19.12 -11.06 -5.20
C ILE A 282 19.58 -11.24 -3.75
N THR A 283 20.60 -10.47 -3.37
CA THR A 283 21.33 -10.55 -2.10
C THR A 283 21.40 -9.19 -1.43
N ASP A 284 21.83 -9.14 -0.17
CA ASP A 284 21.95 -7.91 0.62
C ASP A 284 20.65 -7.08 0.64
N VAL A 285 19.50 -7.76 0.76
CA VAL A 285 18.20 -7.10 0.67
C VAL A 285 17.92 -6.31 1.95
N THR A 286 17.68 -5.01 1.79
CA THR A 286 17.13 -4.13 2.81
C THR A 286 15.74 -3.72 2.37
N PHE A 287 14.75 -4.05 3.20
CA PHE A 287 13.39 -3.58 3.03
C PHE A 287 13.26 -2.16 3.59
N SER A 288 12.53 -1.31 2.88
CA SER A 288 12.16 0.02 3.33
C SER A 288 10.70 0.29 2.94
N HIS A 289 10.04 1.04 3.81
CA HIS A 289 8.76 1.65 3.51
C HIS A 289 8.89 3.00 2.79
N GLU A 290 10.10 3.56 2.73
CA GLU A 290 10.36 4.81 2.04
C GLU A 290 10.29 4.61 0.53
N CYS A 291 9.45 5.43 -0.10
CA CYS A 291 9.30 5.46 -1.54
C CYS A 291 10.40 6.34 -2.16
N PRO A 292 11.19 5.85 -3.14
CA PRO A 292 12.14 6.71 -3.83
C PRO A 292 11.43 7.88 -4.52
N LYS A 293 12.03 9.09 -4.50
CA LYS A 293 11.43 10.31 -5.07
C LYS A 293 11.06 10.21 -6.56
N TRP A 294 11.64 9.28 -7.30
CA TRP A 294 11.32 9.03 -8.71
C TRP A 294 10.08 8.16 -8.91
N PHE A 295 9.56 7.52 -7.86
CA PHE A 295 8.31 6.77 -7.89
C PHE A 295 7.16 7.70 -7.48
N THR A 296 6.62 8.40 -8.48
CA THR A 296 5.65 9.49 -8.25
C THR A 296 4.21 9.11 -8.58
N LYS A 297 3.98 7.95 -9.22
CA LYS A 297 2.64 7.52 -9.66
C LYS A 297 2.47 6.02 -9.53
N SER A 298 1.32 5.62 -8.97
CA SER A 298 0.90 4.21 -8.96
C SER A 298 0.73 3.69 -10.38
N LEU A 299 1.25 2.49 -10.62
CA LEU A 299 0.98 1.74 -11.86
C LEU A 299 -0.35 0.98 -11.81
N LEU A 300 -0.98 0.93 -10.63
CA LEU A 300 -2.19 0.16 -10.35
C LEU A 300 -3.46 1.01 -10.24
N THR A 301 -3.37 2.32 -10.48
CA THR A 301 -4.57 3.16 -10.61
C THR A 301 -5.30 2.77 -11.90
N PRO A 302 -6.53 2.23 -11.85
CA PRO A 302 -7.26 1.87 -13.06
C PRO A 302 -7.46 3.08 -13.98
N GLU A 303 -7.34 2.88 -15.28
CA GLU A 303 -7.65 3.94 -16.25
C GLU A 303 -9.14 4.12 -16.46
N ASP A 304 -9.54 5.35 -16.82
CA ASP A 304 -10.90 5.63 -17.29
C ASP A 304 -11.22 4.78 -18.53
N PRO A 305 -12.30 3.97 -18.48
CA PRO A 305 -12.82 3.20 -19.60
C PRO A 305 -13.01 3.97 -20.91
N GLY A 306 -13.23 5.29 -20.85
CA GLY A 306 -13.45 6.14 -22.01
C GLY A 306 -12.25 6.30 -22.96
N ASN A 307 -11.04 5.87 -22.58
CA ASN A 307 -9.80 6.18 -23.30
C ASN A 307 -8.98 4.94 -23.77
N ILE A 308 -9.69 3.86 -24.17
CA ILE A 308 -9.12 2.50 -24.36
C ILE A 308 -8.66 2.16 -25.81
N GLY A 309 -8.55 3.11 -26.74
CA GLY A 309 -8.02 2.81 -28.09
C GLY A 309 -6.51 2.53 -28.12
N ARG A 310 -6.06 1.28 -27.95
CA ARG A 310 -4.64 0.94 -27.67
C ARG A 310 -4.21 -0.45 -28.17
N GLU A 311 -2.93 -0.61 -28.50
CA GLU A 311 -2.28 -1.90 -28.78
C GLU A 311 -1.44 -2.38 -27.59
N TYR A 312 -1.61 -3.64 -27.22
CA TYR A 312 -0.86 -4.32 -26.18
C TYR A 312 -0.15 -5.57 -26.74
N SER A 313 1.00 -5.89 -26.18
CA SER A 313 1.72 -7.14 -26.45
C SER A 313 2.00 -7.86 -25.16
N PHE A 314 2.07 -9.18 -25.23
CA PHE A 314 2.64 -9.98 -24.15
C PHE A 314 3.80 -10.82 -24.68
N GLN A 315 4.68 -11.22 -23.78
CA GLN A 315 5.67 -12.26 -24.00
C GLN A 315 5.64 -13.19 -22.80
N GLN A 316 5.34 -14.46 -23.03
CA GLN A 316 5.36 -15.49 -22.00
C GLN A 316 6.48 -16.47 -22.31
N TRP A 317 7.36 -16.71 -21.33
CA TRP A 317 8.31 -17.83 -21.40
C TRP A 317 7.61 -19.12 -21.01
N ARG A 318 7.85 -20.19 -21.78
CA ARG A 318 7.29 -21.51 -21.47
C ARG A 318 8.40 -22.55 -21.54
N SER A 319 8.74 -23.11 -20.38
CA SER A 319 9.80 -24.13 -20.23
C SER A 319 9.58 -25.40 -21.06
N GLY A 320 8.36 -25.64 -21.57
CA GLY A 320 8.08 -26.76 -22.46
C GLY A 320 8.36 -26.51 -23.95
N TYR A 321 8.66 -25.28 -24.34
CA TYR A 321 8.83 -24.88 -25.75
C TYR A 321 10.21 -24.29 -26.05
N ASP A 322 11.02 -24.01 -25.03
CA ASP A 322 12.33 -23.36 -25.14
C ASP A 322 12.32 -22.05 -25.99
N GLU A 323 11.16 -21.41 -26.12
CA GLU A 323 10.97 -20.18 -26.87
C GLU A 323 9.96 -19.25 -26.21
N TYR A 324 10.06 -17.96 -26.55
CA TYR A 324 9.10 -16.95 -26.13
C TYR A 324 7.84 -17.05 -26.97
N LEU A 325 6.72 -17.31 -26.31
CA LEU A 325 5.42 -17.21 -26.92
C LEU A 325 4.94 -15.77 -26.73
N GLY A 326 5.03 -14.98 -27.81
CA GLY A 326 4.53 -13.61 -27.82
C GLY A 326 3.24 -13.53 -28.61
N GLY A 327 2.39 -12.56 -28.28
CA GLY A 327 1.21 -12.24 -29.07
C GLY A 327 0.74 -10.82 -28.82
N HIS A 328 -0.23 -10.39 -29.62
CA HIS A 328 -0.76 -9.03 -29.58
C HIS A 328 -2.24 -9.05 -29.31
N ILE A 329 -2.69 -8.14 -28.44
CA ILE A 329 -4.10 -7.83 -28.27
C ILE A 329 -4.31 -6.34 -28.50
N SER A 330 -5.24 -5.99 -29.38
CA SER A 330 -5.66 -4.61 -29.58
C SER A 330 -7.03 -4.42 -28.95
N PHE A 331 -7.26 -3.23 -28.40
CA PHE A 331 -8.57 -2.79 -27.95
C PHE A 331 -8.97 -1.51 -28.66
N ARG A 332 -10.21 -1.45 -29.16
CA ARG A 332 -10.77 -0.27 -29.81
C ARG A 332 -12.07 0.12 -29.12
N ALA A 333 -12.11 1.32 -28.54
CA ALA A 333 -13.34 1.86 -28.00
C ALA A 333 -14.39 2.06 -29.12
N VAL A 334 -15.61 1.59 -28.89
CA VAL A 334 -16.74 1.71 -29.83
C VAL A 334 -18.00 2.29 -29.20
N GLY A 335 -17.89 2.71 -27.95
CA GLY A 335 -18.92 3.42 -27.21
C GLY A 335 -18.48 3.62 -25.76
N LYS A 336 -19.24 4.40 -24.99
CA LYS A 336 -18.91 4.81 -23.61
C LYS A 336 -18.55 3.64 -22.67
N ASN A 337 -19.07 2.44 -22.93
CA ASN A 337 -18.89 1.24 -22.12
C ASN A 337 -18.60 -0.01 -22.96
N LYS A 338 -18.09 0.15 -24.19
CA LYS A 338 -17.92 -0.95 -25.16
C LYS A 338 -16.57 -0.88 -25.83
N VAL A 339 -15.87 -2.00 -25.88
CA VAL A 339 -14.62 -2.15 -26.62
C VAL A 339 -14.70 -3.35 -27.55
N TYR A 340 -14.13 -3.19 -28.74
CA TYR A 340 -13.73 -4.33 -29.54
C TYR A 340 -12.32 -4.75 -29.16
N PHE A 341 -12.05 -6.04 -29.23
CA PHE A 341 -10.72 -6.59 -29.12
C PHE A 341 -10.42 -7.52 -30.30
N GLU A 342 -9.15 -7.60 -30.64
CA GLU A 342 -8.60 -8.53 -31.61
C GLU A 342 -7.29 -9.07 -31.05
N CYS A 343 -7.23 -10.39 -30.89
CA CYS A 343 -6.01 -11.08 -30.50
C CYS A 343 -5.35 -11.70 -31.74
N SER A 344 -4.04 -11.54 -31.88
CA SER A 344 -3.29 -12.08 -33.02
C SER A 344 -1.96 -12.67 -32.58
N ASN A 345 -1.43 -13.57 -33.41
CA ASN A 345 -0.13 -14.21 -33.24
C ASN A 345 -0.04 -15.02 -31.93
N ILE A 346 -1.08 -15.79 -31.63
CA ILE A 346 -1.19 -16.55 -30.40
C ILE A 346 -0.62 -17.96 -30.62
N VAL A 347 0.35 -18.37 -29.80
CA VAL A 347 0.85 -19.74 -29.85
C VAL A 347 -0.06 -20.64 -29.03
N ARG A 348 -0.88 -21.48 -29.69
CA ARG A 348 -1.65 -22.68 -29.24
C ARG A 348 -2.42 -22.64 -27.90
N ASN A 349 -2.30 -21.58 -27.13
CA ASN A 349 -2.57 -21.51 -25.69
C ASN A 349 -3.22 -20.19 -25.27
N LEU A 350 -3.47 -19.25 -26.19
CA LEU A 350 -4.59 -18.35 -26.01
C LEU A 350 -5.70 -18.73 -26.98
N ALA A 351 -6.91 -18.47 -26.55
CA ALA A 351 -8.05 -18.44 -27.43
C ALA A 351 -7.79 -17.43 -28.56
N GLU A 352 -7.79 -17.86 -29.82
CA GLU A 352 -7.99 -16.91 -30.91
C GLU A 352 -9.39 -16.32 -30.73
N GLY A 353 -9.46 -14.99 -30.60
CA GLY A 353 -10.70 -14.33 -30.24
C GLY A 353 -10.75 -12.95 -30.87
N ARG A 354 -11.89 -12.65 -31.48
CA ARG A 354 -12.22 -11.33 -32.00
C ARG A 354 -13.65 -11.01 -31.64
N SER A 355 -13.87 -9.89 -30.96
CA SER A 355 -15.22 -9.33 -30.84
C SER A 355 -15.64 -8.72 -32.17
N ASP A 356 -16.93 -8.82 -32.50
CA ASP A 356 -17.53 -8.15 -33.65
C ASP A 356 -18.49 -7.02 -33.20
N GLU A 357 -19.07 -6.31 -34.16
CA GLU A 357 -19.99 -5.21 -33.86
C GLU A 357 -21.27 -5.62 -33.12
N GLY A 358 -21.68 -6.88 -33.27
CA GLY A 358 -22.79 -7.46 -32.52
C GLY A 358 -22.42 -7.90 -31.11
N ARG A 359 -21.12 -8.09 -30.82
CA ARG A 359 -20.62 -8.71 -29.58
C ARG A 359 -19.37 -8.01 -29.00
N PRO A 360 -19.45 -6.70 -28.66
CA PRO A 360 -18.36 -6.02 -27.96
C PRO A 360 -18.13 -6.59 -26.56
N ALA A 361 -16.92 -6.45 -26.03
CA ALA A 361 -16.71 -6.53 -24.60
C ALA A 361 -17.38 -5.31 -23.92
N VAL A 362 -18.09 -5.55 -22.82
CA VAL A 362 -18.90 -4.54 -22.14
C VAL A 362 -18.32 -4.24 -20.76
N LEU A 363 -18.21 -2.97 -20.42
CA LEU A 363 -17.80 -2.54 -19.08
C LEU A 363 -18.82 -3.02 -18.03
N LYS A 364 -18.35 -3.79 -17.05
CA LYS A 364 -19.09 -4.23 -15.86
C LYS A 364 -18.30 -3.84 -14.61
N GLY A 365 -18.77 -2.83 -13.89
CA GLY A 365 -18.00 -2.22 -12.81
C GLY A 365 -16.75 -1.54 -13.36
N ASN A 366 -15.57 -1.98 -12.90
CA ASN A 366 -14.27 -1.45 -13.32
C ASN A 366 -13.51 -2.37 -14.30
N MET A 367 -14.18 -3.37 -14.88
CA MET A 367 -13.57 -4.32 -15.81
C MET A 367 -14.42 -4.48 -17.05
N PHE A 368 -13.80 -4.68 -18.21
CA PHE A 368 -14.51 -5.09 -19.41
C PHE A 368 -14.70 -6.60 -19.39
N GLU A 369 -15.92 -7.05 -19.61
CA GLU A 369 -16.24 -8.46 -19.68
C GLU A 369 -16.65 -8.82 -21.11
N TYR A 370 -16.00 -9.84 -21.66
CA TYR A 370 -16.40 -10.49 -22.90
C TYR A 370 -16.82 -11.93 -22.58
N ARG A 371 -17.91 -12.38 -23.20
CA ARG A 371 -18.37 -13.77 -23.18
C ARG A 371 -18.84 -14.15 -24.58
N ASP A 372 -18.29 -15.22 -25.15
CA ASP A 372 -18.89 -15.87 -26.31
C ASP A 372 -19.95 -16.86 -25.83
N VAL A 373 -21.19 -16.58 -26.18
CA VAL A 373 -22.36 -17.39 -25.83
C VAL A 373 -22.62 -18.51 -26.84
N ASN A 374 -21.97 -18.49 -28.01
CA ASN A 374 -22.22 -19.45 -29.09
C ASN A 374 -21.30 -20.68 -29.04
N GLU A 375 -20.15 -20.55 -28.39
CA GLU A 375 -19.11 -21.57 -28.30
C GLU A 375 -18.70 -21.70 -26.83
N CYS A 376 -19.20 -22.73 -26.14
CA CYS A 376 -18.76 -23.15 -24.80
C CYS A 376 -18.77 -22.12 -23.65
N GLY A 377 -19.36 -20.93 -23.80
CA GLY A 377 -19.44 -19.94 -22.73
C GLY A 377 -18.11 -19.30 -22.35
N TYR A 378 -17.09 -19.36 -23.23
CA TYR A 378 -15.77 -18.83 -22.92
C TYR A 378 -15.74 -17.29 -22.89
N GLY A 379 -14.80 -16.71 -22.14
CA GLY A 379 -14.70 -15.25 -22.05
C GLY A 379 -13.47 -14.77 -21.29
N PHE A 380 -13.39 -13.46 -21.09
CA PHE A 380 -12.38 -12.86 -20.20
C PHE A 380 -12.89 -11.58 -19.54
N ARG A 381 -12.27 -11.23 -18.42
CA ARG A 381 -12.30 -9.90 -17.83
C ARG A 381 -11.00 -9.18 -18.13
N ALA A 382 -11.10 -7.94 -18.59
CA ALA A 382 -9.96 -7.05 -18.82
C ALA A 382 -10.00 -5.90 -17.83
N LYS A 383 -8.89 -5.71 -17.12
CA LYS A 383 -8.66 -4.58 -16.22
C LYS A 383 -7.52 -3.74 -16.78
N PHE A 384 -7.83 -2.47 -17.09
CA PHE A 384 -6.92 -1.56 -17.77
C PHE A 384 -6.15 -0.69 -16.78
N TYR A 385 -4.85 -0.62 -16.98
CA TYR A 385 -3.91 0.20 -16.23
C TYR A 385 -3.13 1.11 -17.19
N PRO A 386 -2.45 2.16 -16.68
CA PRO A 386 -1.79 3.16 -17.53
C PRO A 386 -0.80 2.60 -18.55
N LYS A 387 -0.16 1.47 -18.20
CA LYS A 387 0.92 0.86 -18.98
C LYS A 387 0.64 -0.58 -19.41
N PHE A 388 -0.41 -1.22 -18.89
CA PHE A 388 -0.69 -2.61 -19.17
C PHE A 388 -2.18 -2.95 -18.99
N VAL A 389 -2.59 -4.12 -19.44
CA VAL A 389 -3.91 -4.70 -19.18
C VAL A 389 -3.73 -6.09 -18.58
N VAL A 390 -4.52 -6.39 -17.56
CA VAL A 390 -4.60 -7.74 -16.99
C VAL A 390 -5.84 -8.39 -17.56
N LEU A 391 -5.65 -9.54 -18.20
CA LEU A 391 -6.74 -10.40 -18.64
C LEU A 391 -6.87 -11.58 -17.68
N LYS A 392 -8.12 -11.91 -17.34
CA LYS A 392 -8.47 -13.10 -16.58
C LYS A 392 -9.56 -13.86 -17.32
N THR A 393 -9.32 -15.13 -17.63
CA THR A 393 -10.29 -15.98 -18.31
C THR A 393 -11.52 -16.16 -17.43
N ILE A 394 -12.67 -16.11 -18.08
CA ILE A 394 -13.95 -16.48 -17.48
C ILE A 394 -14.30 -17.84 -18.08
N THR A 395 -13.99 -18.90 -17.36
CA THR A 395 -14.42 -20.25 -17.72
C THR A 395 -15.41 -20.76 -16.70
N ASP A 396 -16.52 -21.28 -17.18
CA ASP A 396 -17.34 -22.21 -16.43
C ASP A 396 -16.58 -23.56 -16.46
N ASN A 397 -16.55 -24.37 -15.38
CA ASN A 397 -15.68 -25.57 -15.30
C ASN A 397 -15.83 -26.56 -16.47
N GLU A 398 -16.95 -26.51 -17.20
CA GLU A 398 -17.26 -27.36 -18.36
C GLU A 398 -16.66 -26.85 -19.69
N SER A 399 -16.07 -25.65 -19.70
CA SER A 399 -15.62 -24.95 -20.93
C SER A 399 -14.13 -25.08 -21.25
N LEU A 400 -13.33 -25.68 -20.34
CA LEU A 400 -11.88 -25.84 -20.50
C LEU A 400 -11.49 -26.77 -21.66
N ASP A 401 -12.37 -27.68 -22.07
CA ASP A 401 -12.12 -28.62 -23.18
C ASP A 401 -12.28 -27.98 -24.57
N CYS A 402 -12.90 -26.80 -24.66
CA CYS A 402 -13.12 -26.13 -25.95
C CYS A 402 -11.88 -25.37 -26.43
N PHE A 403 -11.02 -25.02 -25.48
CA PHE A 403 -9.67 -24.58 -25.71
C PHE A 403 -8.80 -25.82 -25.82
N GLY A 404 -8.29 -26.13 -27.02
CA GLY A 404 -7.34 -27.23 -27.21
C GLY A 404 -6.36 -27.25 -26.04
N ALA A 405 -6.25 -28.41 -25.38
CA ALA A 405 -5.85 -28.52 -23.97
C ALA A 405 -4.86 -27.42 -23.54
N PHE A 406 -5.26 -26.63 -22.54
CA PHE A 406 -4.49 -25.55 -21.88
C PHE A 406 -4.55 -24.14 -22.48
N SER A 407 -5.53 -23.75 -23.31
CA SER A 407 -5.67 -22.33 -23.71
C SER A 407 -6.34 -21.45 -22.65
N SER A 408 -5.78 -20.26 -22.37
CA SER A 408 -6.32 -19.25 -21.44
C SER A 408 -6.01 -17.84 -21.95
N PHE A 409 -6.85 -16.85 -21.64
CA PHE A 409 -6.54 -15.42 -21.78
C PHE A 409 -5.68 -14.87 -20.65
N ASP A 410 -5.51 -15.63 -19.56
CA ASP A 410 -4.84 -15.18 -18.34
C ASP A 410 -3.44 -14.64 -18.65
N GLY A 411 -3.23 -13.37 -18.32
CA GLY A 411 -1.94 -12.76 -18.57
C GLY A 411 -1.92 -11.26 -18.34
N ILE A 412 -0.72 -10.72 -18.44
CA ILE A 412 -0.44 -9.29 -18.34
C ILE A 412 0.13 -8.85 -19.69
N TYR A 413 -0.49 -7.83 -20.28
CA TYR A 413 -0.15 -7.36 -21.62
C TYR A 413 0.28 -5.92 -21.53
N ILE A 414 1.49 -5.63 -21.99
CA ILE A 414 2.10 -4.31 -21.91
C ILE A 414 1.69 -3.47 -23.11
N LYS A 415 1.38 -2.20 -22.86
CA LYS A 415 1.04 -1.23 -23.89
C LYS A 415 2.28 -0.91 -24.74
N VAL A 416 2.22 -1.17 -26.04
CA VAL A 416 3.37 -0.98 -26.96
C VAL A 416 3.20 0.16 -27.96
N LYS A 417 1.98 0.64 -28.20
CA LYS A 417 1.72 1.83 -29.01
C LYS A 417 0.61 2.70 -28.40
N GLN A 418 0.72 4.01 -28.61
CA GLN A 418 -0.33 5.00 -28.33
C GLN A 418 -1.04 5.40 -29.61
#